data_AF-A0A2X1MTF1-F1
#
_entry.id   AF-A0A2X1MTF1-F1
#
_cell.length_a   1.000
_cell.length_b   1.000
_cell.length_c   1.000
_cell.angle_alpha   90.00
_cell.angle_beta   90.00
_cell.angle_gamma   90.00
#
_symmetry.space_group_name_H-M   'P 1'
#
loop_
_entity.id
_entity.type
_entity.pdbx_description
1 polymer ?
#
loop_
_entity_poly.entity_id
_entity_poly.type
_entity_poly.pdbx_seq_one_letter_code
_entity_poly.pdbx_strand_id
1 'polypeptide(L)'
;MRELEPRLFSFNNPAGACPTCDGLGVQQYFDPDRVIQNPELSLAGGAIRGWDRRNFYYFQMLKSLADHYKFDVEAPWGSLSAKRA
;
A
#
# COMPACT_ATOMS: atom_id res chain seq x y z
N MET A 1 -27.89 19.48 23.38
CA MET A 1 -27.71 19.67 21.92
C MET A 1 -26.78 20.86 21.76
N ARG A 2 -25.71 20.76 20.96
CA ARG A 2 -24.88 21.95 20.65
C ARG A 2 -25.71 22.90 19.79
N GLU A 3 -25.65 24.20 20.07
CA GLU A 3 -26.32 25.22 19.28
C GLU A 3 -25.70 25.29 17.88
N LEU A 4 -26.52 25.51 16.85
CA LEU A 4 -26.04 25.58 15.47
C LEU A 4 -25.29 26.89 15.27
N GLU A 5 -23.97 26.78 15.14
CA GLU A 5 -23.07 27.92 14.93
C GLU A 5 -22.37 27.81 13.57
N PRO A 6 -22.06 28.92 12.88
CA PRO A 6 -21.41 28.89 11.57
C PRO A 6 -20.11 28.07 11.52
N ARG A 7 -19.35 28.02 12.62
CA ARG A 7 -18.09 27.26 12.71
C ARG A 7 -18.26 25.74 12.55
N LEU A 8 -19.46 25.21 12.81
CA LEU A 8 -19.76 23.79 12.62
C LEU A 8 -19.79 23.38 11.14
N PHE A 9 -19.91 24.36 10.23
CA PHE A 9 -19.93 24.14 8.78
C PHE A 9 -18.59 24.50 8.11
N SER A 10 -17.58 24.90 8.90
CA SER A 10 -16.26 25.22 8.39
C SER A 10 -15.36 23.98 8.45
N PHE A 11 -14.92 23.50 7.28
CA PHE A 11 -13.93 22.43 7.18
C PHE A 11 -12.53 22.87 7.65
N ASN A 12 -12.28 24.18 7.76
CA ASN A 12 -11.05 24.75 8.31
C ASN A 12 -11.10 24.94 9.84
N ASN A 13 -12.20 24.53 10.49
CA ASN A 13 -12.32 24.60 11.95
C ASN A 13 -12.46 23.18 12.52
N PRO A 14 -11.69 22.79 13.55
CA PRO A 14 -11.81 21.46 14.17
C PRO A 14 -13.23 21.11 14.65
N ALA A 15 -14.06 22.11 14.96
CA ALA A 15 -15.45 21.91 15.37
C ALA A 15 -16.37 21.46 14.22
N GLY A 16 -16.01 21.74 12.96
CA GLY A 16 -16.77 21.39 11.76
C GLY A 16 -16.03 20.47 10.78
N ALA A 17 -14.71 20.29 10.94
CA ALA A 17 -13.90 19.41 10.11
C ALA A 17 -14.27 17.94 10.31
N CYS A 18 -14.26 17.17 9.21
CA CYS A 18 -14.42 15.72 9.28
C CYS A 18 -13.22 15.11 10.03
N PRO A 19 -13.41 14.34 11.11
CA PRO A 19 -12.32 13.83 11.94
C PRO A 19 -11.49 12.72 11.27
N THR A 20 -11.93 12.18 10.13
CA THR A 20 -11.20 11.13 9.41
C THR A 20 -10.22 11.67 8.38
N CYS A 21 -10.46 12.89 7.88
CA CYS A 21 -9.64 13.52 6.84
C CYS A 21 -9.23 14.96 7.20
N ASP A 22 -9.46 15.36 8.44
CA ASP A 22 -9.15 16.70 8.97
C ASP A 22 -9.67 17.84 8.09
N GLY A 23 -10.84 17.65 7.48
CA GLY A 23 -11.47 18.64 6.60
C GLY A 23 -10.90 18.72 5.18
N LEU A 24 -9.91 17.90 4.82
CA LEU A 24 -9.32 17.86 3.47
C LEU A 24 -10.25 17.25 2.42
N GLY A 25 -11.20 16.41 2.84
CA GLY A 25 -12.11 15.70 1.95
C GLY A 25 -11.48 14.54 1.18
N VAL A 26 -10.20 14.27 1.40
CA VAL A 26 -9.44 13.19 0.75
C VAL A 26 -8.57 12.47 1.78
N GLN A 27 -8.28 11.20 1.52
CA GLN A 27 -7.31 10.43 2.30
C GLN A 27 -6.24 9.89 1.34
N GLN A 28 -4.99 10.04 1.74
CA GLN A 28 -3.88 9.43 1.01
C GLN A 28 -3.73 7.97 1.44
N TYR A 29 -3.56 7.09 0.48
CA TYR A 29 -3.35 5.67 0.70
C TYR A 29 -2.37 5.11 -0.33
N PHE A 30 -1.81 3.94 -0.04
CA PHE A 30 -0.98 3.21 -0.99
C PHE A 30 -1.87 2.41 -1.94
N ASP A 31 -1.78 2.73 -3.23
CA ASP A 31 -2.41 1.97 -4.30
C ASP A 31 -1.50 0.79 -4.68
N PRO A 32 -1.89 -0.48 -4.44
CA PRO A 32 -1.07 -1.64 -4.75
C PRO A 32 -0.66 -1.71 -6.23
N ASP A 33 -1.53 -1.29 -7.14
CA ASP A 33 -1.25 -1.32 -8.58
C ASP A 33 -0.19 -0.29 -8.98
N ARG A 34 0.05 0.72 -8.14
CA ARG A 34 1.16 1.67 -8.31
C ARG A 34 2.46 1.21 -7.66
N VAL A 35 2.38 0.29 -6.68
CA VAL A 35 3.56 -0.32 -6.05
C VAL A 35 4.19 -1.36 -6.99
N ILE A 36 3.35 -2.13 -7.68
CA ILE A 36 3.79 -3.09 -8.71
C ILE A 36 4.13 -2.32 -9.99
N GLN A 37 5.40 -2.30 -10.39
CA GLN A 37 5.84 -1.57 -11.59
C GLN A 37 5.58 -2.36 -12.88
N ASN A 38 5.69 -3.68 -12.82
CA ASN A 38 5.46 -4.57 -13.95
C ASN A 38 4.96 -5.94 -13.47
N PRO A 39 3.66 -6.25 -13.66
CA PRO A 39 3.07 -7.53 -13.26
C PRO A 39 3.61 -8.77 -13.97
N GLU A 40 4.27 -8.61 -15.12
CA GLU A 40 4.87 -9.70 -15.89
C GLU A 40 6.24 -10.13 -15.34
N LEU A 41 6.86 -9.29 -14.51
CA LEU A 41 8.12 -9.62 -13.86
C LEU A 41 7.86 -10.38 -12.55
N SER A 42 8.87 -11.13 -12.11
CA SER A 42 8.88 -11.74 -10.79
C SER A 42 9.30 -10.75 -9.71
N LEU A 43 9.08 -11.10 -8.45
CA LEU A 43 9.58 -10.30 -7.33
C LEU A 43 11.11 -10.18 -7.37
N ALA A 44 11.79 -11.30 -7.65
CA ALA A 44 13.24 -11.34 -7.82
C ALA A 44 13.73 -10.58 -9.08
N GLY A 45 12.84 -10.40 -10.07
CA GLY A 45 13.06 -9.68 -11.32
C GLY A 45 12.69 -8.20 -11.28
N GLY A 46 12.17 -7.70 -10.15
CA GLY A 46 11.86 -6.27 -9.99
C GLY A 46 10.42 -5.88 -10.28
N ALA A 47 9.45 -6.79 -10.10
CA ALA A 47 8.03 -6.44 -10.07
C ALA A 47 7.74 -5.30 -9.07
N ILE A 48 8.45 -5.31 -7.94
CA ILE A 48 8.50 -4.20 -6.97
C ILE A 48 9.91 -3.60 -7.01
N ARG A 49 9.98 -2.28 -7.25
CA ARG A 49 11.26 -1.58 -7.34
C ARG A 49 12.02 -1.64 -6.03
N GLY A 50 13.29 -2.05 -6.13
CA GLY A 50 14.20 -2.07 -4.99
C GLY A 50 14.01 -3.25 -4.05
N TRP A 51 13.14 -4.21 -4.39
CA TRP A 51 13.02 -5.49 -3.69
C TRP A 51 13.65 -6.66 -4.47
N ASP A 52 14.20 -6.37 -5.64
CA ASP A 52 14.88 -7.34 -6.50
C ASP A 52 16.23 -7.80 -5.91
N ARG A 53 16.90 -8.70 -6.63
CA ARG A 53 18.22 -9.25 -6.27
C ARG A 53 19.30 -8.20 -6.01
N ARG A 54 19.16 -6.98 -6.53
CA ARG A 54 20.16 -5.92 -6.36
C ARG A 54 20.11 -5.34 -4.95
N ASN A 55 18.98 -5.48 -4.26
CA ASN A 55 18.82 -5.09 -2.88
C ASN A 55 18.86 -6.30 -1.95
N PHE A 56 20.06 -6.63 -1.46
CA PHE A 56 20.30 -7.82 -0.65
C PHE A 56 19.36 -7.93 0.56
N TYR A 57 19.12 -6.82 1.27
CA TYR A 57 18.29 -6.81 2.48
C TYR A 57 16.84 -7.22 2.18
N TYR A 58 16.18 -6.51 1.26
CA TYR A 58 14.78 -6.80 0.92
C TYR A 58 14.64 -8.15 0.21
N PHE A 59 15.61 -8.54 -0.62
CA PHE A 59 15.56 -9.82 -1.29
C PHE A 59 15.67 -11.00 -0.33
N GLN A 60 16.50 -10.92 0.72
CA GLN A 60 16.57 -11.97 1.75
C GLN A 60 15.29 -12.05 2.58
N MET A 61 14.67 -10.90 2.86
CA MET A 61 13.36 -10.87 3.52
C MET A 61 12.29 -11.55 2.66
N LEU A 62 12.27 -11.26 1.35
CA LEU A 62 11.36 -11.94 0.42
C LEU A 62 11.58 -13.44 0.34
N LYS A 63 12.84 -13.92 0.34
CA LYS A 63 13.12 -15.36 0.39
C LYS A 63 12.59 -16.01 1.67
N SER A 64 12.79 -15.36 2.82
CA SER A 64 12.29 -15.86 4.10
C SER A 64 10.76 -15.99 4.09
N LEU A 65 10.07 -15.00 3.49
CA LEU A 65 8.61 -15.04 3.31
C LEU A 65 8.19 -16.13 2.31
N ALA A 66 8.92 -16.29 1.21
CA ALA A 66 8.67 -17.31 0.21
C ALA A 66 8.79 -18.73 0.79
N ASP A 67 9.81 -18.95 1.62
CA ASP A 67 10.01 -20.22 2.31
C ASP A 67 8.90 -20.50 3.34
N HIS A 68 8.39 -19.47 4.01
CA HIS A 68 7.30 -19.61 4.97
C HIS A 68 5.93 -19.84 4.30
N TYR A 69 5.55 -18.94 3.38
CA TYR A 69 4.25 -18.92 2.72
C TYR A 69 4.17 -19.80 1.45
N LYS A 70 5.27 -20.44 1.08
CA LYS A 70 5.38 -21.38 -0.03
C LYS A 70 4.94 -20.76 -1.35
N PHE A 71 5.58 -19.65 -1.72
CA PHE A 71 5.45 -19.02 -3.03
C PHE A 71 6.81 -18.91 -3.73
N ASP A 72 6.80 -18.81 -5.05
CA ASP A 72 8.02 -18.72 -5.84
C ASP A 72 8.37 -17.25 -6.14
N VAL A 73 9.53 -16.78 -5.68
CA VAL A 73 10.01 -15.41 -5.92
C VAL A 73 10.42 -15.17 -7.39
N GLU A 74 10.61 -16.25 -8.16
CA GLU A 74 11.01 -16.23 -9.56
C GLU A 74 9.81 -16.29 -10.52
N ALA A 75 8.64 -16.69 -10.03
CA ALA A 75 7.43 -16.71 -10.82
C ALA A 75 6.96 -15.28 -11.14
N PRO A 76 6.39 -15.02 -12.34
CA PRO A 76 5.77 -13.73 -12.66
C PRO A 76 4.76 -13.31 -11.59
N TRP A 77 4.73 -12.04 -11.22
CA TRP A 77 3.85 -11.52 -10.18
C TRP A 77 2.38 -11.89 -10.42
N GLY A 78 1.91 -11.77 -11.68
CA GLY A 78 0.54 -12.14 -12.05
C GLY A 78 0.19 -13.63 -11.86
N SER A 79 1.18 -14.51 -11.70
CA SER A 79 0.97 -15.94 -11.43
C SER A 79 0.89 -16.28 -9.93
N LEU A 80 1.30 -15.36 -9.06
CA LEU A 80 1.17 -15.52 -7.61
C LEU A 80 -0.32 -15.36 -7.26
N SER A 81 -0.97 -16.47 -6.91
CA SER A 81 -2.42 -16.47 -6.63
C SER A 81 -2.80 -15.40 -5.61
N ALA A 82 -3.85 -14.62 -5.88
CA ALA A 82 -4.33 -13.51 -5.06
C ALA A 82 -4.76 -13.87 -3.61
N LYS A 83 -4.61 -15.13 -3.18
CA LYS A 83 -5.24 -15.69 -1.98
C LYS A 83 -4.27 -16.01 -0.84
N ARG A 84 -3.09 -15.38 -0.78
CA ARG A 84 -2.06 -15.71 0.22
C ARG A 84 -1.38 -14.51 0.87
N ALA A 85 -1.98 -13.32 0.80
CA ALA A 85 -1.58 -12.17 1.61
C ALA A 85 -2.49 -12.04 2.84
#